data_AF-A0A6A6D650-F1
#
_entry.id   AF-A0A6A6D650-F1
#
_cell.length_a   1.000
_cell.length_b   1.000
_cell.length_c   1.000
_cell.angle_alpha   90.00
_cell.angle_beta   90.00
_cell.angle_gamma   90.00
#
_symmetry.space_group_name_H-M   'P 1'
#
loop_
_entity.id
_entity.type
_entity.pdbx_description
1 polymer ?
#
loop_
_entity_poly.entity_id
_entity_poly.type
_entity_poly.pdbx_seq_one_letter_code
_entity_poly.pdbx_strand_id
1 'polypeptide(L)'
;MAANDDIKQATTSPTTSPPTKPPPTLFSLHAELRNEIHRLALIETNSFCVRNKRYRVPDLLQVCQQCRNEASSIYYGENEFEACGCCSEMDQVRLTKRRVERFGGKMTLR
;
A
#
# COMPACT_ATOMS: atom_id res chain seq x y z
N MET A 1 -39.10 23.62 55.08
CA MET A 1 -37.69 23.25 54.77
C MET A 1 -37.77 22.04 53.87
N ALA A 2 -37.38 22.02 52.60
CA ALA A 2 -36.86 23.03 51.70
C ALA A 2 -37.34 22.64 50.28
N ALA A 3 -37.55 23.65 49.43
CA ALA A 3 -37.80 23.49 48.01
C ALA A 3 -36.62 22.81 47.32
N ASN A 4 -36.87 22.05 46.26
CA ASN A 4 -35.81 21.62 45.34
C ASN A 4 -36.17 22.08 43.93
N ASP A 5 -35.25 22.89 43.44
CA ASP A 5 -35.29 23.75 42.27
C ASP A 5 -35.34 23.02 40.92
N ASP A 6 -35.99 23.71 39.99
CA ASP A 6 -36.02 23.48 38.55
C ASP A 6 -34.63 23.30 37.92
N ILE A 7 -34.35 22.09 37.43
CA ILE A 7 -33.27 21.87 36.46
C ILE A 7 -33.72 22.46 35.13
N LYS A 8 -33.26 23.68 34.85
CA LYS A 8 -33.34 24.30 33.52
C LYS A 8 -32.61 23.41 32.52
N GLN A 9 -33.34 22.78 31.62
CA GLN A 9 -32.75 22.12 30.45
C GLN A 9 -31.99 23.18 29.64
N ALA A 10 -30.67 23.01 29.56
CA ALA A 10 -29.83 23.74 28.64
C ALA A 10 -30.19 23.30 27.21
N THR A 11 -30.71 24.23 26.43
CA THR A 11 -30.91 24.11 25.00
C THR A 11 -29.56 23.84 24.32
N THR A 12 -29.26 22.57 24.03
CA THR A 12 -28.13 22.19 23.18
C THR A 12 -28.48 22.56 21.74
N SER A 13 -27.99 23.69 21.29
CA SER A 13 -28.01 24.11 19.88
C SER A 13 -27.40 23.01 19.00
N PRO A 14 -28.00 22.63 17.86
CA PRO A 14 -27.30 21.84 16.87
C PRO A 14 -26.26 22.75 16.20
N THR A 15 -24.98 22.59 16.58
CA THR A 15 -23.86 23.21 15.88
C THR A 15 -23.71 22.53 14.52
N THR A 16 -24.40 23.06 13.51
CA THR A 16 -24.20 22.72 12.10
C THR A 16 -22.82 23.21 11.68
N SER A 17 -21.83 22.31 11.70
CA SER A 17 -20.55 22.57 11.05
C SER A 17 -20.77 22.84 9.55
N PRO A 18 -20.07 23.81 8.93
CA PRO A 18 -20.16 24.03 7.49
C PRO A 18 -19.76 22.76 6.72
N PRO A 19 -20.25 22.55 5.48
CA PRO A 19 -19.93 21.39 4.67
C PRO A 19 -18.41 21.32 4.48
N THR A 20 -17.78 20.46 5.28
CA THR A 20 -16.34 20.31 5.31
C THR A 20 -16.00 19.48 4.09
N LYS A 21 -15.22 20.04 3.16
CA LYS A 21 -14.77 19.31 1.97
C LYS A 21 -14.19 17.96 2.41
N PRO A 22 -14.55 16.84 1.75
CA PRO A 22 -14.01 15.55 2.13
C PRO A 22 -12.48 15.62 2.08
N PRO A 23 -11.78 14.94 3.01
CA PRO A 23 -10.33 14.97 3.04
C PRO A 23 -9.77 14.50 1.68
N PRO A 24 -8.67 15.09 1.22
CA PRO A 24 -8.03 14.66 -0.01
C PRO A 24 -7.65 13.18 0.09
N THR A 25 -8.02 12.41 -0.92
CA THR A 25 -7.70 10.99 -1.01
C THR A 25 -6.38 10.79 -1.74
N LEU A 26 -5.71 9.65 -1.56
CA LEU A 26 -4.50 9.30 -2.32
C LEU A 26 -4.69 9.46 -3.84
N PHE A 27 -5.88 9.11 -4.34
CA PHE A 27 -6.21 9.17 -5.77
C PHE A 27 -6.61 10.55 -6.26
N SER A 28 -6.77 11.54 -5.36
CA SER A 28 -6.92 12.94 -5.75
C SER A 28 -5.60 13.59 -6.16
N LEU A 29 -4.46 12.95 -5.86
CA LEU A 29 -3.14 13.39 -6.29
C LEU A 29 -2.89 13.07 -7.77
N HIS A 30 -2.03 13.85 -8.42
CA HIS A 30 -1.55 13.53 -9.77
C HIS A 30 -0.75 12.22 -9.79
N ALA A 31 -0.73 11.56 -10.96
CA ALA A 31 -0.07 10.27 -11.13
C ALA A 31 1.42 10.30 -10.75
N GLU A 32 2.12 11.40 -11.06
CA GLU A 32 3.54 11.56 -10.70
C GLU A 32 3.77 11.51 -9.18
N LEU A 33 2.93 12.20 -8.40
CA LEU A 33 3.03 12.18 -6.94
C LEU A 33 2.68 10.80 -6.37
N ARG A 34 1.70 10.12 -6.96
CA ARG A 34 1.37 8.73 -6.55
C ARG A 34 2.52 7.78 -6.84
N ASN A 35 3.15 7.91 -8.00
CA ASN A 35 4.33 7.12 -8.36
C ASN A 35 5.47 7.36 -7.36
N GLU A 36 5.71 8.60 -6.96
CA GLU A 36 6.74 8.91 -5.96
C GLU A 36 6.44 8.26 -4.60
N ILE A 37 5.18 8.34 -4.14
CA ILE A 37 4.74 7.64 -2.93
C ILE A 37 4.94 6.12 -3.07
N HIS A 38 4.63 5.54 -4.24
CA HIS A 38 4.85 4.13 -4.50
C HIS A 38 6.33 3.75 -4.47
N ARG A 39 7.23 4.54 -5.06
CA ARG A 39 8.68 4.32 -4.99
C ARG A 39 9.17 4.31 -3.55
N LEU A 40 8.80 5.33 -2.77
CA LEU A 40 9.15 5.46 -1.36
C LEU A 40 8.67 4.28 -0.51
N ALA A 41 7.52 3.69 -0.86
CA ALA A 41 6.93 2.57 -0.13
C ALA A 41 7.41 1.18 -0.56
N LEU A 42 7.91 1.04 -1.80
CA LEU A 42 8.12 -0.28 -2.43
C LEU A 42 9.53 -0.55 -2.91
N ILE A 43 10.37 0.47 -3.07
CA ILE A 43 11.75 0.28 -3.49
C ILE A 43 12.61 0.03 -2.26
N GLU A 44 13.26 -1.12 -2.23
CA GLU A 44 14.30 -1.40 -1.25
C GLU A 44 15.69 -1.29 -1.90
N THR A 45 16.66 -0.81 -1.12
CA THR A 45 18.05 -0.70 -1.56
C THR A 45 18.72 -2.07 -1.74
N ASN A 46 18.21 -3.09 -1.06
CA ASN A 46 18.76 -4.44 -1.09
C ASN A 46 17.91 -5.36 -1.98
N SER A 47 18.56 -6.38 -2.55
CA SER A 47 17.87 -7.38 -3.38
C SER A 47 16.92 -8.25 -2.55
N PHE A 48 15.72 -8.50 -3.08
CA PHE A 48 14.74 -9.36 -2.43
C PHE A 48 15.04 -10.82 -2.68
N CYS A 49 15.33 -11.57 -1.62
CA CYS A 49 15.50 -13.02 -1.75
C CYS A 49 14.13 -13.74 -1.77
N VAL A 50 13.75 -14.26 -2.94
CA VAL A 50 12.54 -15.08 -3.16
C VAL A 50 12.80 -16.53 -2.72
N ARG A 51 13.22 -16.70 -1.47
CA ARG A 51 13.59 -17.98 -0.83
C ARG A 51 12.76 -18.29 0.40
N ASN A 52 12.27 -17.24 1.05
CA ASN A 52 11.86 -17.33 2.42
C ASN A 52 10.34 -17.51 2.51
N LYS A 53 9.85 -18.23 3.54
CA LYS A 53 8.44 -18.16 3.99
C LYS A 53 7.97 -16.72 4.29
N ARG A 54 8.91 -15.77 4.27
CA ARG A 54 8.73 -14.32 4.43
C ARG A 54 8.56 -13.56 3.12
N TYR A 55 8.80 -14.16 1.95
CA TYR A 55 8.50 -13.51 0.69
C TYR A 55 6.98 -13.40 0.57
N ARG A 56 6.49 -12.18 0.76
CA ARG A 56 5.09 -11.82 0.58
C ARG A 56 5.03 -10.68 -0.40
N VAL A 57 3.98 -10.70 -1.22
CA VAL A 57 3.64 -9.55 -2.05
C VAL A 57 3.42 -8.36 -1.12
N PRO A 58 4.01 -7.19 -1.38
CA PRO A 58 3.79 -6.00 -0.57
C PRO A 58 2.31 -5.72 -0.33
N ASP A 59 1.96 -5.32 0.90
CA ASP A 59 0.56 -5.07 1.29
C ASP A 59 -0.08 -4.00 0.42
N LEU A 60 0.69 -3.00 -0.04
CA LEU A 60 0.24 -1.95 -0.95
C LEU A 60 -0.32 -2.50 -2.28
N LEU A 61 0.24 -3.61 -2.79
CA LEU A 61 -0.24 -4.28 -3.99
C LEU A 61 -1.49 -5.16 -3.73
N GLN A 62 -1.92 -5.26 -2.48
CA GLN A 62 -3.07 -6.07 -2.07
C GLN A 62 -4.28 -5.21 -1.66
N VAL A 63 -4.10 -3.91 -1.39
CA VAL A 63 -5.17 -3.02 -0.94
C VAL A 63 -6.30 -2.86 -1.97
N CYS A 64 -5.97 -2.44 -3.19
CA CYS A 64 -6.97 -2.25 -4.25
C CYS A 64 -6.37 -2.43 -5.64
N GLN A 65 -7.25 -2.58 -6.64
CA GLN A 65 -6.84 -2.81 -8.03
C GLN A 65 -6.06 -1.62 -8.61
N GLN A 66 -6.41 -0.38 -8.25
CA GLN A 66 -5.71 0.80 -8.73
C GLN A 66 -4.26 0.84 -8.23
N CYS A 67 -4.04 0.71 -6.92
CA CYS A 67 -2.69 0.62 -6.35
C CYS A 67 -1.90 -0.54 -6.95
N ARG A 68 -2.53 -1.70 -7.15
CA ARG A 68 -1.88 -2.84 -7.80
C ARG A 68 -1.41 -2.49 -9.21
N ASN A 69 -2.25 -1.85 -10.03
CA ASN A 69 -1.90 -1.55 -11.42
C ASN A 69 -0.79 -0.50 -11.51
N GLU A 70 -0.87 0.57 -10.71
CA GLU A 70 0.12 1.66 -10.71
C GLU A 70 1.45 1.21 -10.10
N ALA A 71 1.41 0.51 -8.96
CA ALA A 71 2.60 0.22 -8.19
C ALA A 71 3.30 -1.09 -8.60
N SER A 72 2.65 -1.98 -9.36
CA SER A 72 3.28 -3.23 -9.82
C SER A 72 4.45 -2.97 -10.76
N SER A 73 4.31 -2.00 -11.68
CA SER A 73 5.39 -1.66 -12.62
C SER A 73 6.62 -1.14 -11.89
N ILE A 74 6.42 -0.31 -10.87
CA ILE A 74 7.48 0.22 -10.01
C ILE A 74 8.12 -0.93 -9.22
N TYR A 75 7.32 -1.72 -8.49
CA TYR A 75 7.85 -2.78 -7.63
C TYR A 75 8.61 -3.85 -8.41
N TYR A 76 8.03 -4.38 -9.49
CA TYR A 76 8.65 -5.48 -10.23
C TYR A 76 9.67 -5.00 -11.28
N GLY A 77 9.61 -3.74 -11.71
CA GLY A 77 10.51 -3.17 -12.70
C GLY A 77 11.78 -2.56 -12.12
N GLU A 78 11.69 -1.94 -10.94
CA GLU A 78 12.81 -1.17 -10.37
C GLU A 78 13.55 -1.91 -9.26
N ASN A 79 12.93 -2.90 -8.60
CA ASN A 79 13.63 -3.72 -7.62
C ASN A 79 14.40 -4.87 -8.26
N GLU A 80 15.44 -5.32 -7.55
CA GLU A 80 16.20 -6.50 -7.90
C GLU A 80 15.76 -7.71 -7.07
N PHE A 81 15.52 -8.84 -7.73
CA PHE A 81 15.07 -10.07 -7.09
C PHE A 81 16.14 -11.16 -7.22
N GLU A 82 16.40 -11.87 -6.12
CA GLU A 82 17.30 -13.03 -6.09
C GLU A 82 16.49 -14.30 -5.83
N ALA A 83 16.49 -15.21 -6.80
CA ALA A 83 16.03 -16.58 -6.62
C ALA A 83 17.14 -17.43 -6.01
N CYS A 84 16.83 -18.20 -4.97
CA CYS A 84 17.75 -19.20 -4.47
C CYS A 84 17.47 -20.56 -5.12
N GLY A 85 18.49 -21.15 -5.76
CA GLY A 85 18.39 -22.44 -6.44
C GLY A 85 18.09 -23.64 -5.53
N CYS A 86 18.21 -23.48 -4.21
CA CYS A 86 18.06 -24.57 -3.23
C CYS A 86 16.61 -24.82 -2.77
N CYS A 87 15.64 -24.00 -3.20
CA CYS A 87 14.32 -23.95 -2.57
C CYS A 87 13.27 -24.77 -3.32
N SER A 88 12.46 -25.54 -2.57
CA SER A 88 11.40 -26.40 -3.10
C SER A 88 10.18 -25.63 -3.63
N GLU A 89 9.95 -24.39 -3.18
CA GLU A 89 8.81 -23.53 -3.56
C GLU A 89 9.07 -22.77 -4.87
N MET A 90 9.29 -23.53 -5.94
CA MET A 90 9.53 -22.99 -7.27
C MET A 90 8.35 -22.20 -7.85
N ASP A 91 7.12 -22.38 -7.34
CA ASP A 91 5.94 -21.72 -7.90
C ASP A 91 5.91 -20.22 -7.62
N GLN A 92 6.30 -19.78 -6.42
CA GLN A 92 6.44 -18.35 -6.12
C GLN A 92 7.57 -17.73 -6.94
N VAL A 93 8.70 -18.42 -7.03
CA VAL A 93 9.83 -18.02 -7.89
C VAL A 93 9.37 -17.86 -9.34
N ARG A 94 8.61 -18.81 -9.89
CA ARG A 94 8.04 -18.76 -11.26
C ARG A 94 7.03 -17.63 -11.42
N LEU A 95 6.15 -17.40 -10.45
CA LEU A 95 5.16 -16.33 -10.47
C LEU A 95 5.82 -14.96 -10.43
N THR A 96 6.76 -14.74 -9.51
CA THR A 96 7.54 -13.51 -9.40
C THR A 96 8.37 -13.30 -10.65
N LYS A 97 9.04 -14.32 -11.17
CA LYS A 97 9.80 -14.25 -12.43
C LYS A 97 8.93 -13.76 -13.58
N ARG A 98 7.75 -14.34 -13.78
CA ARG A 98 6.81 -13.90 -14.83
C ARG A 98 6.37 -12.45 -14.66
N ARG A 99 6.23 -11.96 -13.42
CA ARG A 99 5.86 -10.57 -13.15
C ARG A 99 7.03 -9.62 -13.39
N VAL A 100 8.22 -9.97 -12.91
CA VAL A 100 9.46 -9.22 -13.14
C VAL A 100 9.73 -9.09 -14.64
N GLU A 101 9.67 -10.19 -15.38
CA GLU A 101 9.83 -10.19 -16.84
C GLU A 101 8.76 -9.34 -17.55
N ARG A 102 7.49 -9.40 -17.11
CA ARG A 102 6.40 -8.59 -17.67
C ARG A 102 6.68 -7.09 -17.55
N PHE A 103 7.31 -6.65 -16.46
CA PHE A 103 7.58 -5.23 -16.21
C PHE A 103 9.02 -4.83 -16.52
N GLY A 104 9.82 -5.73 -17.10
CA GLY A 104 11.20 -5.44 -17.52
C GLY A 104 12.22 -5.36 -16.38
N GLY A 105 11.89 -5.86 -15.19
CA GLY A 105 12.81 -5.87 -14.06
C GLY A 105 13.86 -6.97 -14.10
N LYS A 106 14.73 -6.99 -13.09
CA LYS A 106 15.86 -7.94 -13.02
C LYS A 106 15.63 -8.99 -11.94
N MET A 107 15.81 -10.26 -12.33
CA MET A 107 15.81 -11.38 -11.40
C MET A 107 17.01 -12.28 -11.66
N THR A 108 17.86 -12.46 -10.65
CA THR A 108 19.08 -13.28 -10.72
C THR A 108 18.88 -14.59 -9.96
N LEU A 109 19.58 -15.64 -10.39
CA LEU A 109 19.65 -16.93 -9.70
C LEU A 109 20.97 -16.98 -8.94
N ARG A 110 20.90 -17.22 -7.63
CA ARG A 110 22.05 -17.50 -6.75
C ARG A 110 22.02 -18.93 -6.24
#